data_AF-A0A2S2NE38-F1
#
_entry.id   AF-A0A2S2NE38-F1
#
_cell.length_a   1.000
_cell.length_b   1.000
_cell.length_c   1.000
_cell.angle_alpha   90.00
_cell.angle_beta   90.00
_cell.angle_gamma   90.00
#
_symmetry.space_group_name_H-M   'P 1'
#
loop_
_entity.id
_entity.type
_entity.pdbx_description
1 polymer ?
#
loop_
_entity_poly.entity_id
_entity_poly.type
_entity_poly.pdbx_seq_one_letter_code
_entity_poly.pdbx_strand_id
1 'polypeptide(L)'
;MASVISVPANEGISVKNERDDPEINAMALKMKENFQKSASAAAKQLNSPANVYINRAGRAVALAIAPITQKNNQDKLPKDSEDINSIKGKFSWKSIAGFYVPYIIRVINGEELKFVSVRMAETQLLSKYLHYLHADIYTCTSVRSHFITDSEAKVLNDINIKHCDAVYGKDMFYSNKDYIVRLEDVHEFYTFIEVCYKKLLCNITPGRKEKCGFIRINSESVVPYCIKDGQKYVPLFYFEGETENLRHRAVKLENWNLAYLKFCCKVQGIRNELFASDSCTVTSLDDIKNYFPPETNFEEYWPAKVVDTQLLTNQKSPHVNPPGAWIRAPPEVPAPENTISNSL
;
A
#
# COMPACT_ATOMS: atom_id res chain seq x y z
N MET A 1 18.95 -23.35 63.24
CA MET A 1 18.74 -24.45 62.29
C MET A 1 18.46 -23.84 60.93
N ALA A 2 19.48 -23.81 60.08
CA ALA A 2 19.38 -23.35 58.70
C ALA A 2 19.07 -24.57 57.82
N SER A 3 18.13 -24.45 56.90
CA SER A 3 18.01 -25.40 55.78
C SER A 3 17.85 -24.61 54.50
N VAL A 4 18.95 -24.61 53.75
CA VAL A 4 19.11 -24.11 52.39
C VAL A 4 18.38 -25.07 51.46
N ILE A 5 17.50 -24.55 50.60
CA ILE A 5 16.98 -25.30 49.45
C ILE A 5 17.59 -24.67 48.20
N SER A 6 18.57 -25.37 47.67
CA SER A 6 19.31 -25.07 46.45
C SER A 6 18.50 -25.44 45.20
N VAL A 7 18.50 -24.52 44.23
CA VAL A 7 18.06 -24.69 42.84
C VAL A 7 18.97 -25.69 42.12
N PRO A 8 18.46 -26.64 41.32
CA PRO A 8 19.28 -27.34 40.35
C PRO A 8 19.27 -26.64 38.98
N ALA A 9 20.45 -26.75 38.37
CA ALA A 9 20.90 -26.13 37.14
C ALA A 9 20.12 -26.53 35.87
N ASN A 10 20.16 -25.57 34.96
CA ASN A 10 19.87 -25.60 33.53
C ASN A 10 20.49 -26.83 32.82
N GLU A 11 19.67 -27.81 32.43
CA GLU A 11 20.09 -28.87 31.49
C GLU A 11 19.82 -28.42 30.06
N GLY A 12 20.89 -28.38 29.26
CA GLY A 12 20.90 -27.89 27.89
C GLY A 12 20.09 -28.75 26.93
N ILE A 13 19.21 -28.11 26.16
CA ILE A 13 18.60 -28.69 24.96
C ILE A 13 19.70 -28.82 23.91
N SER A 14 20.18 -30.04 23.69
CA SER A 14 21.01 -30.40 22.55
C SER A 14 20.14 -30.43 21.29
N VAL A 15 20.25 -29.39 20.45
CA VAL A 15 19.67 -29.38 19.11
C VAL A 15 20.51 -30.31 18.24
N LYS A 16 19.96 -31.49 17.90
CA LYS A 16 20.51 -32.32 16.84
C LYS A 16 20.34 -31.60 15.51
N ASN A 17 21.46 -31.29 14.85
CA ASN A 17 21.47 -30.81 13.47
C ASN A 17 20.95 -31.92 12.56
N GLU A 18 19.73 -31.79 12.06
CA GLU A 18 19.21 -32.56 10.91
C GLU A 18 19.93 -32.08 9.65
N ARG A 19 21.07 -32.68 9.31
CA ARG A 19 21.76 -32.41 8.05
C ARG A 19 22.23 -33.61 7.24
N ASP A 20 22.03 -34.83 7.72
CA ASP A 20 22.40 -36.04 6.97
C ASP A 20 21.39 -37.16 7.21
N ASP A 21 20.14 -36.94 6.77
CA ASP A 21 19.20 -38.05 6.63
C ASP A 21 19.35 -38.66 5.21
N PRO A 22 19.92 -39.88 5.08
CA PRO A 22 20.13 -40.52 3.80
C PRO A 22 18.83 -40.81 3.03
N GLU A 23 17.67 -40.88 3.72
CA GLU A 23 16.38 -41.10 3.06
C GLU A 23 15.88 -39.84 2.35
N ILE A 24 16.13 -38.65 2.91
CA ILE A 24 15.73 -37.36 2.31
C ILE A 24 16.55 -37.09 1.04
N ASN A 25 17.86 -37.37 1.07
CA ASN A 25 18.72 -37.23 -0.10
C ASN A 25 18.38 -38.24 -1.20
N ALA A 26 18.01 -39.48 -0.84
CA ALA A 26 17.55 -40.48 -1.80
C ALA A 26 16.22 -40.07 -2.47
N MET A 27 15.30 -39.46 -1.71
CA MET A 27 14.03 -38.98 -2.25
C MET A 27 14.22 -37.77 -3.20
N ALA A 28 15.11 -36.84 -2.87
CA ALA A 28 15.44 -35.70 -3.72
C ALA A 28 16.10 -36.12 -5.05
N LEU A 29 16.98 -37.14 -5.02
CA LEU A 29 17.60 -37.67 -6.23
C LEU A 29 16.57 -38.35 -7.15
N LYS A 30 15.64 -39.12 -6.56
CA LYS A 30 14.56 -39.79 -7.29
C LYS A 30 13.57 -38.81 -7.91
N MET A 31 13.26 -37.71 -7.24
CA MET A 31 12.43 -36.62 -7.80
C MET A 31 13.13 -35.91 -8.97
N LYS A 32 14.45 -35.66 -8.87
CA LYS A 32 15.24 -35.03 -9.94
C LYS A 32 15.33 -35.90 -11.19
N GLU A 33 15.52 -37.21 -11.04
CA GLU A 33 15.55 -38.15 -12.16
C GLU A 33 14.18 -38.28 -12.86
N ASN A 34 13.09 -38.29 -12.09
CA ASN A 34 11.74 -38.33 -12.68
C ASN A 34 11.41 -37.05 -13.45
N PHE A 35 11.87 -35.89 -12.98
CA PHE A 35 11.72 -34.60 -13.68
C PHE A 35 12.53 -34.56 -14.98
N GLN A 36 13.72 -35.15 -15.01
CA GLN A 36 14.54 -35.23 -16.23
C GLN A 36 13.99 -36.24 -17.24
N LYS A 37 13.39 -37.34 -16.78
CA LYS A 37 12.72 -38.33 -17.66
C LYS A 37 11.44 -37.77 -18.27
N SER A 38 10.63 -37.01 -17.52
CA SER A 38 9.42 -36.36 -18.06
C SER A 38 9.73 -35.21 -19.02
N ALA A 39 10.78 -34.42 -18.75
CA ALA A 39 11.26 -33.38 -19.67
C ALA A 39 11.80 -33.95 -20.99
N SER A 40 12.47 -35.12 -20.93
CA SER A 40 12.99 -35.81 -22.12
C SER A 40 11.90 -36.51 -22.94
N ALA A 41 10.78 -36.89 -22.32
CA ALA A 41 9.60 -37.44 -23.01
C ALA A 41 8.78 -36.34 -23.71
N ALA A 42 8.66 -35.16 -23.10
CA ALA A 42 8.00 -34.00 -23.72
C ALA A 42 8.79 -33.44 -24.93
N ALA A 43 10.12 -33.55 -24.93
CA ALA A 43 10.98 -33.11 -26.03
C ALA A 43 10.97 -34.04 -27.26
N LYS A 44 10.44 -35.28 -27.14
CA LYS A 44 10.41 -36.27 -28.24
C LYS A 44 9.09 -36.32 -29.03
N GLN A 45 8.11 -35.49 -28.69
CA GLN A 45 6.80 -35.47 -29.36
C GLN A 45 6.61 -34.33 -30.38
N LEU A 46 7.70 -33.69 -30.84
CA LEU A 46 7.65 -32.55 -31.76
C LEU A 46 8.01 -32.88 -33.22
N ASN A 47 7.89 -34.14 -33.65
CA ASN A 47 8.07 -34.53 -35.06
C ASN A 47 6.99 -35.52 -35.51
N SER A 48 5.90 -34.99 -36.06
CA SER A 48 4.93 -35.69 -36.95
C SER A 48 4.19 -34.64 -37.80
N PRO A 49 3.76 -34.95 -39.03
CA PRO A 49 3.57 -33.95 -40.08
C PRO A 49 2.20 -33.25 -40.07
N ALA A 50 2.22 -31.97 -40.47
CA ALA A 50 1.15 -31.09 -40.96
C ALA A 50 -0.31 -31.40 -40.56
N ASN A 51 -0.84 -30.64 -39.59
CA ASN A 51 -2.28 -30.60 -39.30
C ASN A 51 -3.02 -29.79 -40.36
N VAL A 52 -3.77 -30.47 -41.23
CA VAL A 52 -4.85 -29.88 -42.04
C VAL A 52 -6.10 -29.81 -41.16
N TYR A 53 -6.75 -28.65 -41.09
CA TYR A 53 -8.08 -28.55 -40.47
C TYR A 53 -9.12 -27.99 -41.44
N ILE A 54 -10.37 -28.37 -41.21
CA ILE A 54 -11.52 -27.96 -42.01
C ILE A 54 -12.17 -26.77 -41.31
N ASN A 55 -12.37 -25.67 -42.02
CA ASN A 55 -13.04 -24.49 -41.46
C ASN A 55 -14.56 -24.68 -41.40
N ARG A 56 -15.26 -23.75 -40.74
CA ARG A 56 -16.73 -23.76 -40.54
C ARG A 56 -17.55 -23.72 -41.84
N ALA A 57 -16.91 -23.57 -43.01
CA ALA A 57 -17.51 -23.63 -44.34
C ALA A 57 -17.16 -24.92 -45.11
N GLY A 58 -16.57 -25.93 -44.45
CA GLY A 58 -16.32 -27.25 -45.04
C GLY A 58 -15.13 -27.32 -46.00
N ARG A 59 -14.25 -26.30 -46.05
CA ARG A 59 -13.06 -26.31 -46.92
C ARG A 59 -11.79 -26.63 -46.13
N ALA A 60 -10.95 -27.50 -46.70
CA ALA A 60 -9.62 -27.80 -46.19
C ALA A 60 -8.66 -26.65 -46.50
N VAL A 61 -7.95 -26.15 -45.49
CA VAL A 61 -6.95 -25.08 -45.64
C VAL A 61 -5.63 -25.55 -45.03
N ALA A 62 -4.54 -25.42 -45.79
CA ALA A 62 -3.19 -25.72 -45.31
C ALA A 62 -2.55 -24.46 -44.72
N LEU A 63 -2.06 -24.53 -43.46
CA LEU A 63 -1.21 -23.49 -42.91
C LEU A 63 0.22 -23.68 -43.42
N ALA A 64 0.69 -22.75 -44.25
CA ALA A 64 2.12 -22.60 -44.49
C ALA A 64 2.76 -21.95 -43.24
N ILE A 65 3.52 -22.73 -42.48
CA ILE A 65 4.43 -22.19 -41.47
C ILE A 65 5.61 -21.59 -42.22
N ALA A 66 5.63 -20.26 -42.36
CA ALA A 66 6.83 -19.57 -42.80
C ALA A 66 7.94 -19.81 -41.76
N PRO A 67 9.16 -20.18 -42.17
CA PRO A 67 10.25 -20.38 -41.22
C PRO A 67 10.55 -19.06 -40.51
N ILE A 68 10.45 -19.09 -39.18
CA ILE A 68 10.92 -18.00 -38.32
C ILE A 68 12.44 -17.97 -38.44
N THR A 69 12.96 -17.04 -39.23
CA THR A 69 14.37 -16.69 -39.20
C THR A 69 14.68 -16.21 -37.78
N GLN A 70 15.46 -16.98 -37.02
CA GLN A 70 16.06 -16.54 -35.76
C GLN A 70 17.02 -15.37 -36.07
N LYS A 71 16.49 -14.15 -36.12
CA LYS A 71 17.29 -12.96 -35.87
C LYS A 71 17.52 -12.90 -34.37
N ASN A 72 18.75 -13.21 -33.96
CA ASN A 72 19.29 -12.82 -32.66
C ASN A 72 19.27 -11.29 -32.56
N ASN A 73 18.12 -10.70 -32.29
CA ASN A 73 18.05 -9.37 -31.70
C ASN A 73 18.22 -9.57 -30.20
N GLN A 74 19.48 -9.65 -29.75
CA GLN A 74 19.81 -9.08 -28.46
C GLN A 74 19.61 -7.57 -28.61
N ASP A 75 18.35 -7.13 -28.58
CA ASP A 75 18.04 -5.75 -28.26
C ASP A 75 18.66 -5.54 -26.88
N LYS A 76 19.71 -4.71 -26.84
CA LYS A 76 20.29 -4.24 -25.59
C LYS A 76 19.11 -3.72 -24.77
N LEU A 77 18.73 -4.43 -23.69
CA LEU A 77 17.76 -3.90 -22.76
C LEU A 77 18.22 -2.47 -22.42
N PRO A 78 17.37 -1.45 -22.54
CA PRO A 78 17.74 -0.11 -22.14
C PRO A 78 18.18 -0.20 -20.68
N LYS A 79 19.47 0.03 -20.42
CA LYS A 79 20.02 -0.01 -19.06
C LYS A 79 19.36 1.05 -18.16
N ASP A 80 18.64 1.98 -18.76
CA ASP A 80 18.02 3.14 -18.14
C ASP A 80 16.48 3.06 -18.12
N SER A 81 15.86 1.90 -18.40
CA SER A 81 14.40 1.75 -18.26
C SER A 81 14.01 1.58 -16.79
N GLU A 82 13.06 2.38 -16.31
CA GLU A 82 12.58 2.29 -14.93
C GLU A 82 11.98 0.91 -14.60
N ASP A 83 11.42 0.22 -15.58
CA ASP A 83 10.77 -1.08 -15.44
C ASP A 83 11.69 -2.27 -15.77
N ILE A 84 13.01 -2.07 -15.76
CA ILE A 84 14.02 -3.09 -16.12
C ILE A 84 13.86 -4.42 -15.36
N ASN A 85 13.41 -4.37 -14.10
CA ASN A 85 13.15 -5.55 -13.30
C ASN A 85 11.87 -6.28 -13.76
N SER A 86 10.84 -5.54 -14.17
CA SER A 86 9.60 -6.09 -14.74
C SER A 86 9.82 -6.71 -16.12
N ILE A 87 10.69 -6.14 -16.96
CA ILE A 87 11.12 -6.76 -18.23
C ILE A 87 11.73 -8.15 -17.97
N LYS A 88 12.46 -8.30 -16.86
CA LYS A 88 13.06 -9.56 -16.41
C LYS A 88 12.08 -10.47 -15.66
N GLY A 89 10.81 -10.11 -15.57
CA GLY A 89 9.78 -10.87 -14.86
C GLY A 89 9.95 -10.90 -13.34
N LYS A 90 10.70 -9.96 -12.75
CA LYS A 90 10.97 -9.95 -11.31
C LYS A 90 9.84 -9.28 -10.53
N PHE A 91 9.41 -9.95 -9.48
CA PHE A 91 8.49 -9.44 -8.47
C PHE A 91 8.79 -10.13 -7.14
N SER A 92 8.19 -9.66 -6.06
CA SER A 92 8.28 -10.31 -4.74
C SER A 92 7.03 -9.99 -3.91
N TRP A 93 7.00 -10.49 -2.67
CA TRP A 93 5.87 -10.39 -1.76
C TRP A 93 6.27 -9.65 -0.49
N LYS A 94 5.34 -8.85 0.06
CA LYS A 94 5.48 -8.21 1.37
C LYS A 94 4.31 -8.61 2.25
N SER A 95 4.61 -9.06 3.48
CA SER A 95 3.59 -9.21 4.51
C SER A 95 3.22 -7.85 5.11
N ILE A 96 1.94 -7.48 5.03
CA ILE A 96 1.34 -6.30 5.66
C ILE A 96 0.12 -6.78 6.44
N ALA A 97 0.16 -6.65 7.77
CA ALA A 97 -0.93 -7.06 8.67
C ALA A 97 -1.46 -8.49 8.42
N GLY A 98 -0.55 -9.43 8.07
CA GLY A 98 -0.90 -10.83 7.79
C GLY A 98 -1.28 -11.12 6.34
N PHE A 99 -1.45 -10.10 5.48
CA PHE A 99 -1.69 -10.26 4.05
C PHE A 99 -0.37 -10.25 3.28
N TYR A 100 -0.19 -11.18 2.34
CA TYR A 100 0.96 -11.19 1.43
C TYR A 100 0.61 -10.43 0.15
N VAL A 101 1.11 -9.20 0.05
CA VAL A 101 0.83 -8.30 -1.06
C VAL A 101 1.97 -8.38 -2.08
N PRO A 102 1.68 -8.61 -3.37
CA PRO A 102 2.69 -8.64 -4.41
C PRO A 102 3.19 -7.22 -4.71
N TYR A 103 4.49 -7.09 -4.97
CA TYR A 103 5.10 -5.85 -5.41
C TYR A 103 6.07 -6.07 -6.57
N ILE A 104 6.15 -5.08 -7.45
CA ILE A 104 7.12 -4.95 -8.52
C ILE A 104 8.18 -3.90 -8.13
N ILE A 105 9.27 -3.85 -8.87
CA ILE A 105 10.41 -2.97 -8.55
C ILE A 105 10.68 -2.07 -9.75
N ARG A 106 10.68 -0.75 -9.54
CA ARG A 106 11.21 0.21 -10.50
C ARG A 106 12.59 0.69 -10.08
N VAL A 107 13.43 1.01 -11.05
CA VAL A 107 14.70 1.71 -10.85
C VAL A 107 14.50 3.17 -11.22
N ILE A 108 14.44 4.05 -10.23
CA ILE A 108 14.24 5.49 -10.45
C ILE A 108 15.48 6.21 -9.92
N ASN A 109 16.15 6.98 -10.77
CA ASN A 109 17.41 7.68 -10.43
C ASN A 109 18.49 6.74 -9.85
N GLY A 110 18.53 5.48 -10.29
CA GLY A 110 19.48 4.47 -9.80
C GLY A 110 19.05 3.77 -8.50
N GLU A 111 17.92 4.13 -7.90
CA GLU A 111 17.39 3.51 -6.69
C GLU A 111 16.27 2.50 -7.00
N GLU A 112 16.32 1.33 -6.35
CA GLU A 112 15.24 0.34 -6.44
C GLU A 112 14.09 0.72 -5.51
N LEU A 113 12.98 1.15 -6.10
CA LEU A 113 11.74 1.49 -5.41
C LEU A 113 10.68 0.42 -5.65
N LYS A 114 9.92 0.09 -4.60
CA LYS A 114 8.93 -0.99 -4.62
C LYS A 114 7.55 -0.43 -4.84
N PHE A 115 6.78 -1.08 -5.70
CA PHE A 115 5.44 -0.62 -6.09
C PHE A 115 4.42 -1.75 -6.05
N VAL A 116 3.21 -1.41 -5.62
CA VAL A 116 2.06 -2.32 -5.52
C VAL A 116 0.99 -1.83 -6.47
N SER A 117 0.32 -2.75 -7.18
CA SER A 117 -0.85 -2.41 -7.98
C SER A 117 -2.00 -1.95 -7.06
N VAL A 118 -2.62 -0.82 -7.40
CA VAL A 118 -3.77 -0.28 -6.68
C VAL A 118 -4.89 -1.31 -6.59
N ARG A 119 -5.22 -1.99 -7.69
CA ARG A 119 -6.25 -3.03 -7.74
C ARG A 119 -5.96 -4.18 -6.78
N MET A 120 -4.69 -4.61 -6.71
CA MET A 120 -4.28 -5.70 -5.81
C MET A 120 -4.33 -5.26 -4.34
N ALA A 121 -3.88 -4.05 -4.04
CA ALA A 121 -3.99 -3.47 -2.70
C ALA A 121 -5.45 -3.33 -2.25
N GLU A 122 -6.32 -2.81 -3.12
CA GLU A 122 -7.75 -2.66 -2.85
C GLU A 122 -8.43 -3.98 -2.55
N THR A 123 -8.18 -5.00 -3.38
CA THR A 123 -8.82 -6.31 -3.25
C THR A 123 -8.39 -7.03 -1.98
N GLN A 124 -7.08 -7.09 -1.73
CA GLN A 124 -6.52 -7.96 -0.70
C GLN A 124 -6.35 -7.29 0.66
N LEU A 125 -6.00 -6.00 0.68
CA LEU A 125 -5.58 -5.30 1.88
C LEU A 125 -6.62 -4.30 2.38
N LEU A 126 -7.23 -3.55 1.46
CA LEU A 126 -8.08 -2.40 1.80
C LEU A 126 -9.57 -2.69 1.71
N SER A 127 -9.97 -3.83 1.12
CA SER A 127 -11.37 -4.17 0.85
C SER A 127 -12.26 -4.06 2.08
N LYS A 128 -11.79 -4.50 3.24
CA LYS A 128 -12.52 -4.35 4.51
C LYS A 128 -12.84 -2.90 4.84
N TYR A 129 -11.96 -1.95 4.55
CA TYR A 129 -12.11 -0.56 4.98
C TYR A 129 -12.81 0.31 3.93
N LEU A 130 -12.51 0.10 2.65
CA LEU A 130 -13.03 0.93 1.56
C LEU A 130 -14.56 0.86 1.40
N HIS A 131 -15.18 -0.21 1.89
CA HIS A 131 -16.65 -0.38 1.91
C HIS A 131 -17.34 0.28 3.11
N TYR A 132 -16.59 0.60 4.17
CA TYR A 132 -17.14 1.10 5.45
C TYR A 132 -16.86 2.60 5.66
N LEU A 133 -15.87 3.14 4.97
CA LEU A 133 -15.39 4.49 5.16
C LEU A 133 -15.77 5.37 3.96
N HIS A 134 -16.22 6.58 4.27
CA HIS A 134 -16.56 7.58 3.27
C HIS A 134 -15.31 8.11 2.58
N ALA A 135 -15.44 8.49 1.30
CA ALA A 135 -14.34 9.01 0.48
C ALA A 135 -13.66 10.25 1.07
N ASP A 136 -14.37 11.02 1.91
CA ASP A 136 -13.79 12.18 2.59
C ASP A 136 -12.58 11.83 3.45
N ILE A 137 -12.50 10.62 4.00
CA ILE A 137 -11.33 10.18 4.77
C ILE A 137 -10.09 10.10 3.89
N TYR A 138 -10.25 9.72 2.63
CA TYR A 138 -9.12 9.57 1.70
C TYR A 138 -8.50 10.93 1.36
N THR A 139 -9.29 12.01 1.40
CA THR A 139 -8.82 13.39 1.19
C THR A 139 -7.89 13.90 2.30
N CYS A 140 -7.77 13.18 3.42
CA CYS A 140 -6.75 13.45 4.44
C CYS A 140 -5.33 13.11 3.97
N THR A 141 -5.21 12.26 2.95
CA THR A 141 -3.93 11.75 2.43
C THR A 141 -3.69 12.24 1.00
N SER A 142 -2.45 12.14 0.53
CA SER A 142 -2.07 12.47 -0.85
C SER A 142 -1.15 11.37 -1.40
N VAL A 143 -1.71 10.17 -1.57
CA VAL A 143 -0.96 9.02 -2.10
C VAL A 143 -0.77 9.20 -3.59
N ARG A 144 0.48 9.34 -4.04
CA ARG A 144 0.81 9.50 -5.45
C ARG A 144 0.84 8.15 -6.15
N SER A 145 0.19 8.08 -7.31
CA SER A 145 0.20 6.90 -8.17
C SER A 145 0.97 7.13 -9.46
N HIS A 146 1.26 6.04 -10.15
CA HIS A 146 1.90 5.99 -11.46
C HIS A 146 1.14 5.03 -12.37
N PHE A 147 1.05 5.33 -13.67
CA PHE A 147 0.58 4.35 -14.64
C PHE A 147 1.58 3.21 -14.75
N ILE A 148 1.08 1.98 -14.93
CA ILE A 148 1.93 0.84 -15.20
C ILE A 148 2.44 0.85 -16.65
N THR A 149 3.63 0.28 -16.86
CA THR A 149 4.17 0.01 -18.21
C THR A 149 3.63 -1.30 -18.79
N ASP A 150 3.88 -1.56 -20.07
CA ASP A 150 3.50 -2.84 -20.70
C ASP A 150 4.22 -4.04 -20.07
N SER A 151 5.49 -3.86 -19.66
CA SER A 151 6.26 -4.90 -18.98
C SER A 151 5.68 -5.22 -17.62
N GLU A 152 5.29 -4.18 -16.87
CA GLU A 152 4.66 -4.31 -15.56
C GLU A 152 3.26 -4.94 -15.67
N ALA A 153 2.47 -4.54 -16.67
CA ALA A 153 1.19 -5.17 -16.96
C ALA A 153 1.33 -6.68 -17.18
N LYS A 154 2.34 -7.13 -17.95
CA LYS A 154 2.63 -8.55 -18.14
C LYS A 154 2.93 -9.27 -16.83
N VAL A 155 3.80 -8.70 -15.99
CA VAL A 155 4.15 -9.27 -14.68
C VAL A 155 2.93 -9.34 -13.76
N LEU A 156 2.12 -8.28 -13.68
CA LEU A 156 0.92 -8.24 -12.85
C LEU A 156 -0.16 -9.23 -13.31
N ASN A 157 -0.32 -9.41 -14.63
CA ASN A 157 -1.18 -10.44 -15.20
C ASN A 157 -0.68 -11.85 -14.86
N ASP A 158 0.63 -12.09 -14.96
CA ASP A 158 1.26 -13.36 -14.59
C ASP A 158 1.07 -13.67 -13.10
N ILE A 159 1.26 -12.68 -12.22
CA ILE A 159 0.98 -12.80 -10.78
C ILE A 159 -0.49 -13.18 -10.57
N ASN A 160 -1.42 -12.42 -11.16
CA ASN A 160 -2.85 -12.66 -10.96
C ASN A 160 -3.28 -14.06 -11.42
N ILE A 161 -2.86 -14.48 -12.62
CA ILE A 161 -3.32 -15.73 -13.24
C ILE A 161 -2.59 -16.94 -12.66
N LYS A 162 -1.26 -16.88 -12.54
CA LYS A 162 -0.43 -18.06 -12.23
C LYS A 162 -0.18 -18.24 -10.74
N HIS A 163 -0.24 -17.17 -9.95
CA HIS A 163 0.12 -17.19 -8.53
C HIS A 163 -1.06 -16.89 -7.60
N CYS A 164 -2.14 -16.31 -8.11
CA CYS A 164 -3.29 -15.88 -7.31
C CYS A 164 -4.65 -16.38 -7.83
N ASP A 165 -4.68 -17.34 -8.75
CA ASP A 165 -5.93 -17.93 -9.29
C ASP A 165 -7.00 -16.90 -9.71
N ALA A 166 -6.57 -15.79 -10.31
CA ALA A 166 -7.39 -14.66 -10.74
C ALA A 166 -8.22 -13.96 -9.63
N VAL A 167 -7.76 -14.02 -8.37
CA VAL A 167 -8.42 -13.34 -7.22
C VAL A 167 -8.56 -11.83 -7.42
N TYR A 168 -7.69 -11.19 -8.20
CA TYR A 168 -7.76 -9.75 -8.49
C TYR A 168 -8.67 -9.39 -9.68
N GLY A 169 -9.51 -10.33 -10.11
CA GLY A 169 -10.44 -10.19 -11.23
C GLY A 169 -9.95 -10.86 -12.50
N LYS A 170 -10.89 -11.03 -13.45
CA LYS A 170 -10.64 -11.67 -14.75
C LYS A 170 -10.07 -10.69 -15.79
N ASP A 171 -10.31 -9.39 -15.59
CA ASP A 171 -9.82 -8.35 -16.48
C ASP A 171 -8.31 -8.23 -16.36
N MET A 172 -7.64 -8.18 -17.50
CA MET A 172 -6.19 -8.00 -17.54
C MET A 172 -5.77 -6.62 -17.00
N PHE A 173 -4.55 -6.55 -16.51
CA PHE A 173 -3.84 -5.30 -16.26
C PHE A 173 -3.36 -4.72 -17.59
N TYR A 174 -3.56 -3.41 -17.77
CA TYR A 174 -3.20 -2.67 -18.98
C TYR A 174 -2.37 -1.42 -18.64
N SER A 175 -1.36 -1.16 -19.45
CA SER A 175 -0.59 0.09 -19.41
C SER A 175 -1.48 1.30 -19.63
N ASN A 176 -1.09 2.44 -19.04
CA ASN A 176 -1.83 3.71 -19.13
C ASN A 176 -3.29 3.68 -18.64
N LYS A 177 -3.72 2.58 -18.01
CA LYS A 177 -5.06 2.42 -17.42
C LYS A 177 -4.96 2.06 -15.95
N ASP A 178 -4.10 1.11 -15.63
CA ASP A 178 -3.91 0.65 -14.26
C ASP A 178 -2.81 1.43 -13.55
N TYR A 179 -3.00 1.55 -12.23
CA TYR A 179 -2.12 2.32 -11.37
C TYR A 179 -1.30 1.42 -10.45
N ILE A 180 -0.10 1.88 -10.15
CA ILE A 180 0.73 1.41 -9.05
C ILE A 180 1.07 2.56 -8.10
N VAL A 181 1.36 2.22 -6.86
CA VAL A 181 1.75 3.15 -5.79
C VAL A 181 2.93 2.57 -5.02
N ARG A 182 3.73 3.41 -4.36
CA ARG A 182 4.87 2.93 -3.58
C ARG A 182 4.41 2.02 -2.44
N LEU A 183 5.15 0.94 -2.21
CA LEU A 183 4.87 -0.04 -1.17
C LEU A 183 4.81 0.62 0.22
N GLU A 184 5.69 1.59 0.47
CA GLU A 184 5.73 2.36 1.70
C GLU A 184 4.43 3.16 1.90
N ASP A 185 3.94 3.80 0.84
CA ASP A 185 2.69 4.57 0.89
C ASP A 185 1.46 3.66 1.09
N VAL A 186 1.47 2.44 0.54
CA VAL A 186 0.43 1.43 0.82
C VAL A 186 0.42 1.02 2.29
N HIS A 187 1.59 0.78 2.87
CA HIS A 187 1.72 0.38 4.26
C HIS A 187 1.22 1.49 5.21
N GLU A 188 1.64 2.73 4.96
CA GLU A 188 1.18 3.87 5.74
C GLU A 188 -0.31 4.16 5.54
N PHE A 189 -0.82 4.05 4.31
CA PHE A 189 -2.26 4.18 4.03
C PHE A 189 -3.08 3.13 4.78
N TYR A 190 -2.64 1.87 4.76
CA TYR A 190 -3.27 0.79 5.53
C TYR A 190 -3.28 1.11 7.03
N THR A 191 -2.15 1.59 7.56
CA THR A 191 -2.05 1.95 8.99
C THR A 191 -3.00 3.10 9.33
N PHE A 192 -3.04 4.13 8.49
CA PHE A 192 -3.94 5.27 8.64
C PHE A 192 -5.41 4.84 8.59
N ILE A 193 -5.80 4.06 7.59
CA ILE A 193 -7.20 3.69 7.38
C ILE A 193 -7.71 2.76 8.49
N GLU A 194 -6.84 1.88 9.01
CA GLU A 194 -7.15 1.04 10.16
C GLU A 194 -7.41 1.89 11.42
N VAL A 195 -6.58 2.93 11.66
CA VAL A 195 -6.78 3.87 12.76
C VAL A 195 -8.12 4.59 12.62
N CYS A 196 -8.43 5.13 11.43
CA CYS A 196 -9.70 5.79 11.17
C CYS A 196 -10.89 4.85 11.46
N TYR A 197 -10.85 3.64 10.92
CA TYR A 197 -11.90 2.63 11.12
C TYR A 197 -12.09 2.28 12.61
N LYS A 198 -11.01 1.98 13.33
CA LYS A 198 -11.09 1.62 14.76
C LYS A 198 -11.61 2.78 15.62
N LYS A 199 -11.18 4.01 15.32
CA LYS A 199 -11.58 5.20 16.07
C LYS A 199 -13.04 5.60 15.79
N LEU A 200 -13.52 5.46 14.56
CA LEU A 200 -14.93 5.72 14.23
C LEU A 200 -15.89 4.67 14.80
N LEU A 201 -15.49 3.40 14.89
CA LEU A 201 -16.30 2.34 15.49
C LEU A 201 -16.22 2.29 17.03
N CYS A 202 -15.58 3.28 17.66
CA CYS A 202 -15.38 3.36 19.11
C CYS A 202 -14.73 2.10 19.72
N ASN A 203 -14.02 1.29 18.93
CA ASN A 203 -13.29 0.09 19.39
C ASN A 203 -11.93 0.44 20.00
N ILE A 204 -11.82 1.59 20.67
CA ILE A 204 -10.55 2.06 21.20
C ILE A 204 -10.41 1.54 22.63
N THR A 205 -9.49 0.61 22.82
CA THR A 205 -8.92 0.36 24.15
C THR A 205 -7.95 1.50 24.46
N PRO A 206 -8.13 2.28 25.54
CA PRO A 206 -7.17 3.31 25.93
C PRO A 206 -5.77 2.69 26.07
N GLY A 207 -4.77 3.22 25.37
CA GLY A 207 -3.43 2.60 25.36
C GLY A 207 -2.34 3.39 24.65
N ARG A 208 -1.07 3.07 24.97
CA ARG A 208 0.17 3.81 24.65
C ARG A 208 0.55 3.94 23.15
N LYS A 209 -0.36 3.73 22.19
CA LYS A 209 -0.06 3.78 20.73
C LYS A 209 -1.02 4.67 19.94
N GLU A 210 -1.59 5.68 20.56
CA GLU A 210 -2.47 6.61 19.85
C GLU A 210 -1.67 7.44 18.84
N LYS A 211 -2.25 7.66 17.66
CA LYS A 211 -1.67 8.52 16.60
C LYS A 211 -2.29 9.91 16.62
N CYS A 212 -3.54 10.01 17.09
CA CYS A 212 -4.32 11.23 17.14
C CYS A 212 -5.52 11.05 18.07
N GLY A 213 -6.12 12.17 18.45
CA GLY A 213 -7.28 12.21 19.32
C GLY A 213 -7.73 13.64 19.53
N PHE A 214 -8.46 13.86 20.62
CA PHE A 214 -8.85 15.20 21.05
C PHE A 214 -8.43 15.43 22.49
N ILE A 215 -8.06 16.66 22.79
CA ILE A 215 -7.95 17.14 24.16
C ILE A 215 -9.18 18.01 24.42
N ARG A 216 -9.85 17.78 25.54
CA ARG A 216 -10.85 18.72 26.04
C ARG A 216 -10.21 19.60 27.12
N ILE A 217 -10.43 20.90 27.01
CA ILE A 217 -9.90 21.94 27.89
C ILE A 217 -11.08 22.49 28.71
N ASN A 218 -10.96 22.44 30.03
CA ASN A 218 -11.98 22.92 30.99
C ASN A 218 -13.40 22.38 30.74
N SER A 219 -13.53 21.16 30.22
CA SER A 219 -14.82 20.56 29.83
C SER A 219 -15.62 21.33 28.76
N GLU A 220 -15.06 22.38 28.15
CA GLU A 220 -15.76 23.28 27.22
C GLU A 220 -15.18 23.21 25.81
N SER A 221 -13.87 23.42 25.66
CA SER A 221 -13.23 23.49 24.35
C SER A 221 -12.63 22.15 23.97
N VAL A 222 -12.87 21.68 22.75
CA VAL A 222 -12.30 20.43 22.22
C VAL A 222 -11.33 20.77 21.09
N VAL A 223 -10.08 20.33 21.21
CA VAL A 223 -9.00 20.60 20.26
C VAL A 223 -8.45 19.28 19.72
N PRO A 224 -8.36 19.11 18.39
CA PRO A 224 -7.78 17.92 17.80
C PRO A 224 -6.26 17.91 17.99
N TYR A 225 -5.67 16.73 18.14
CA TYR A 225 -4.22 16.56 18.17
C TYR A 225 -3.75 15.40 17.32
N CYS A 226 -2.50 15.47 16.88
CA CYS A 226 -1.75 14.32 16.39
C CYS A 226 -0.49 14.11 17.25
N ILE A 227 0.03 12.88 17.26
CA ILE A 227 1.31 12.56 17.89
C ILE A 227 2.40 12.54 16.82
N LYS A 228 3.44 13.35 17.03
CA LYS A 228 4.67 13.38 16.24
C LYS A 228 5.84 13.29 17.20
N ASP A 229 6.78 12.37 16.94
CA ASP A 229 7.98 12.17 17.75
C ASP A 229 7.70 11.98 19.26
N GLY A 230 6.57 11.33 19.57
CA GLY A 230 6.14 11.07 20.95
C GLY A 230 5.44 12.25 21.64
N GLN A 231 5.34 13.41 21.00
CA GLN A 231 4.69 14.61 21.55
C GLN A 231 3.37 14.90 20.84
N LYS A 232 2.41 15.45 21.59
CA LYS A 232 1.12 15.91 21.04
C LYS A 232 1.26 17.30 20.47
N TYR A 233 0.77 17.46 19.25
CA TYR A 233 0.70 18.75 18.56
C TYR A 233 -0.76 19.09 18.25
N VAL A 234 -1.10 20.35 18.46
CA VAL A 234 -2.45 20.91 18.23
C VAL A 234 -2.38 22.05 17.20
N PRO A 235 -3.43 22.27 16.39
CA PRO A 235 -3.42 23.34 15.39
C PRO A 235 -3.37 24.72 16.06
N LEU A 236 -2.49 25.59 15.55
CA LEU A 236 -2.29 26.92 16.12
C LEU A 236 -3.54 27.81 15.97
N PHE A 237 -4.34 27.61 14.93
CA PHE A 237 -5.54 28.42 14.65
C PHE A 237 -6.62 28.34 15.74
N TYR A 238 -6.57 27.36 16.65
CA TYR A 238 -7.46 27.30 17.82
C TYR A 238 -7.11 28.33 18.90
N PHE A 239 -5.90 28.90 18.85
CA PHE A 239 -5.36 29.78 19.88
C PHE A 239 -5.01 31.17 19.33
N GLU A 240 -5.41 31.46 18.09
CA GLU A 240 -5.24 32.78 17.48
C GLU A 240 -6.00 33.85 18.28
N GLY A 241 -5.35 34.98 18.54
CA GLY A 241 -5.88 36.07 19.38
C GLY A 241 -5.47 35.99 20.85
N GLU A 242 -5.31 34.79 21.42
CA GLU A 242 -4.93 34.62 22.84
C GLU A 242 -3.41 34.39 23.01
N THR A 243 -2.70 34.03 21.94
CA THR A 243 -1.33 33.48 22.06
C THR A 243 -0.37 33.90 20.94
N GLU A 244 -0.24 35.20 20.65
CA GLU A 244 0.73 35.70 19.65
C GLU A 244 2.16 35.20 19.88
N ASN A 245 2.57 35.02 21.14
CA ASN A 245 3.88 34.49 21.52
C ASN A 245 4.09 33.01 21.15
N LEU A 246 3.03 32.23 20.89
CA LEU A 246 3.14 30.83 20.48
C LEU A 246 3.61 30.66 19.04
N ARG A 247 3.47 31.70 18.20
CA ARG A 247 3.90 31.66 16.80
C ARG A 247 5.39 31.31 16.65
N HIS A 248 6.24 31.74 17.59
CA HIS A 248 7.67 31.45 17.59
C HIS A 248 8.02 29.99 17.90
N ARG A 249 7.10 29.24 18.51
CA ARG A 249 7.27 27.81 18.84
C ARG A 249 6.49 26.89 17.90
N ALA A 250 5.76 27.48 16.97
CA ALA A 250 4.97 26.73 16.02
C ALA A 250 5.85 26.05 14.97
N VAL A 251 5.46 24.84 14.59
CA VAL A 251 6.13 24.04 13.56
C VAL A 251 5.14 23.67 12.46
N LYS A 252 5.69 23.35 11.30
CA LYS A 252 4.91 22.88 10.15
C LYS A 252 4.70 21.37 10.25
N LEU A 253 3.43 20.94 10.26
CA LEU A 253 3.04 19.54 10.23
C LEU A 253 2.68 19.13 8.80
N GLU A 254 3.25 18.02 8.32
CA GLU A 254 3.12 17.54 6.93
C GLU A 254 2.97 16.01 6.89
N ASN A 255 2.80 15.44 5.70
CA ASN A 255 2.81 14.00 5.40
C ASN A 255 1.78 13.19 6.23
N TRP A 256 2.12 11.97 6.63
CA TRP A 256 1.23 11.07 7.35
C TRP A 256 0.78 11.61 8.71
N ASN A 257 1.62 12.39 9.41
CA ASN A 257 1.21 13.05 10.66
C ASN A 257 0.08 14.06 10.43
N LEU A 258 0.16 14.82 9.33
CA LEU A 258 -0.91 15.71 8.93
C LEU A 258 -2.20 14.95 8.58
N ALA A 259 -2.11 13.78 7.96
CA ALA A 259 -3.29 12.97 7.64
C ALA A 259 -4.10 12.61 8.89
N TYR A 260 -3.43 12.23 9.99
CA TYR A 260 -4.10 11.97 11.27
C TYR A 260 -4.76 13.21 11.86
N LEU A 261 -4.11 14.38 11.77
CA LEU A 261 -4.71 15.63 12.22
C LEU A 261 -5.93 16.03 11.38
N LYS A 262 -5.82 15.94 10.05
CA LYS A 262 -6.93 16.20 9.11
C LYS A 262 -8.12 15.29 9.39
N PHE A 263 -7.87 14.02 9.71
CA PHE A 263 -8.92 13.09 10.13
C PHE A 263 -9.66 13.58 11.37
N CYS A 264 -8.95 13.98 12.43
CA CYS A 264 -9.57 14.55 13.63
C CYS A 264 -10.36 15.83 13.32
N CYS A 265 -9.83 16.72 12.47
CA CYS A 265 -10.57 17.92 12.03
C CYS A 265 -11.89 17.56 11.32
N LYS A 266 -11.89 16.55 10.45
CA LYS A 266 -13.12 16.05 9.80
C LYS A 266 -14.09 15.44 10.80
N VAL A 267 -13.61 14.64 11.75
CA VAL A 267 -14.44 14.04 12.82
C VAL A 267 -15.13 15.12 13.65
N GLN A 268 -14.46 16.24 13.91
CA GLN A 268 -15.01 17.37 14.65
C GLN A 268 -15.91 18.28 13.79
N GLY A 269 -15.94 18.12 12.46
CA GLY A 269 -16.72 18.98 11.57
C GLY A 269 -16.09 20.35 11.32
N ILE A 270 -14.76 20.45 11.41
CA ILE A 270 -14.04 21.69 11.11
C ILE A 270 -14.14 21.99 9.61
N ARG A 271 -14.26 23.27 9.26
CA ARG A 271 -14.32 23.73 7.86
C ARG A 271 -13.02 23.40 7.15
N ASN A 272 -13.13 22.81 5.96
CA ASN A 272 -11.98 22.33 5.18
C ASN A 272 -10.93 23.42 4.93
N GLU A 273 -11.34 24.67 4.70
CA GLU A 273 -10.46 25.83 4.47
C GLU A 273 -9.37 26.02 5.54
N LEU A 274 -9.63 25.61 6.79
CA LEU A 274 -8.70 25.79 7.91
C LEU A 274 -7.55 24.76 7.92
N PHE A 275 -7.71 23.63 7.22
CA PHE A 275 -6.73 22.54 7.23
C PHE A 275 -6.49 21.89 5.87
N ALA A 276 -7.09 22.37 4.78
CA ALA A 276 -7.00 21.75 3.45
C ALA A 276 -5.59 21.72 2.87
N SER A 277 -4.74 22.67 3.28
CA SER A 277 -3.35 22.79 2.82
C SER A 277 -2.56 21.49 3.00
N ASP A 278 -1.49 21.32 2.22
CA ASP A 278 -0.53 20.20 2.36
C ASP A 278 0.33 20.31 3.63
N SER A 279 0.04 21.32 4.45
CA SER A 279 0.63 21.52 5.76
C SER A 279 -0.31 22.22 6.74
N CYS A 280 -0.07 22.04 8.03
CA CYS A 280 -0.76 22.77 9.10
C CYS A 280 0.25 23.31 10.09
N THR A 281 0.10 24.58 10.49
CA THR A 281 0.90 25.18 11.55
C THR A 281 0.37 24.69 12.91
N VAL A 282 1.24 24.02 13.67
CA VAL A 282 0.90 23.39 14.94
C VAL A 282 1.86 23.80 16.04
N THR A 283 1.44 23.69 17.29
CA THR A 283 2.29 23.90 18.47
C THR A 283 2.16 22.72 19.43
N SER A 284 3.17 22.51 20.29
CA SER A 284 3.14 21.40 21.23
C SER A 284 2.06 21.64 22.31
N LEU A 285 1.39 20.58 22.74
CA LEU A 285 0.42 20.69 23.84
C LEU A 285 1.09 21.14 25.15
N ASP A 286 2.37 20.80 25.35
CA ASP A 286 3.11 21.21 26.54
C ASP A 286 3.38 22.72 26.51
N ASP A 287 3.70 23.28 25.35
CA ASP A 287 3.76 24.73 25.19
C ASP A 287 2.42 25.37 25.48
N ILE A 288 1.30 24.84 24.95
CA ILE A 288 -0.06 25.33 25.26
C ILE A 288 -0.29 25.37 26.77
N LYS A 289 -0.03 24.26 27.48
CA LYS A 289 -0.26 24.16 28.93
C LYS A 289 0.46 25.24 29.72
N ASN A 290 1.63 25.70 29.26
CA ASN A 290 2.40 26.75 29.93
C ASN A 290 1.78 28.16 29.77
N TYR A 291 0.84 28.37 28.84
CA TYR A 291 0.12 29.64 28.69
C TYR A 291 -1.19 29.67 29.46
N PHE A 292 -1.71 28.51 29.85
CA PHE A 292 -2.95 28.43 30.61
C PHE A 292 -2.67 28.47 32.13
N PRO A 293 -3.60 29.00 32.93
CA PRO A 293 -3.49 28.93 34.39
C PRO A 293 -3.29 27.47 34.88
N PRO A 294 -2.50 27.21 35.94
CA PRO A 294 -2.20 25.86 36.42
C PRO A 294 -3.42 25.00 36.77
N GLU A 295 -4.55 25.62 37.10
CA GLU A 295 -5.84 24.99 37.38
C GLU A 295 -6.60 24.52 36.13
N THR A 296 -6.12 24.89 34.93
CA THR A 296 -6.75 24.50 33.66
C THR A 296 -6.69 22.99 33.48
N ASN A 297 -7.86 22.37 33.30
CA ASN A 297 -7.95 20.94 33.11
C ASN A 297 -7.78 20.57 31.64
N PHE A 298 -6.92 19.59 31.36
CA PHE A 298 -6.72 18.99 30.05
C PHE A 298 -7.01 17.49 30.14
N GLU A 299 -8.07 17.03 29.47
CA GLU A 299 -8.48 15.63 29.48
C GLU A 299 -8.41 15.01 28.08
N GLU A 300 -8.08 13.72 28.01
CA GLU A 300 -8.25 12.94 26.78
C GLU A 300 -9.72 12.82 26.46
N TYR A 301 -10.06 13.08 25.20
CA TYR A 301 -11.43 13.08 24.74
C TYR A 301 -11.57 12.37 23.40
N TRP A 302 -12.67 11.65 23.27
CA TRP A 302 -13.18 11.19 21.98
C TRP A 302 -14.68 11.50 21.93
N PRO A 303 -15.20 12.16 20.88
CA PRO A 303 -16.60 12.52 20.86
C PRO A 303 -17.50 11.28 20.83
N ALA A 304 -18.41 11.16 21.80
CA ALA A 304 -19.33 10.02 21.89
C ALA A 304 -20.34 9.96 20.74
N LYS A 305 -20.62 11.10 20.10
CA LYS A 305 -21.57 11.25 18.98
C LYS A 305 -20.93 11.14 17.59
N VAL A 306 -19.76 10.51 17.49
CA VAL A 306 -19.13 10.22 16.18
C VAL A 306 -19.97 9.26 15.33
N VAL A 307 -20.95 8.58 15.93
CA VAL A 307 -21.88 7.66 15.26
C VAL A 307 -22.77 8.35 14.20
N ASP A 308 -22.95 9.68 14.26
CA ASP A 308 -23.64 10.48 13.23
C ASP A 308 -22.65 11.12 12.22
N THR A 309 -21.39 10.70 12.18
CA THR A 309 -20.46 11.22 11.18
C THR A 309 -20.81 10.68 9.80
N GLN A 310 -20.93 11.60 8.83
CA GLN A 310 -20.97 11.31 7.39
C GLN A 310 -19.71 10.59 6.87
N LEU A 311 -18.80 10.20 7.78
CA LEU A 311 -17.53 9.54 7.51
C LEU A 311 -17.63 8.01 7.47
N LEU A 312 -18.74 7.44 7.97
CA LEU A 312 -19.07 6.03 7.81
C LEU A 312 -20.08 5.87 6.67
N THR A 313 -19.87 4.90 5.79
CA THR A 313 -20.86 4.54 4.77
C THR A 313 -21.92 3.60 5.37
N ASN A 314 -23.19 3.87 5.07
CA ASN A 314 -24.27 2.97 5.47
C ASN A 314 -24.16 1.66 4.68
N GLN A 315 -24.05 0.52 5.36
CA GLN A 315 -24.00 -0.81 4.74
C GLN A 315 -25.22 -1.13 3.84
N LYS A 316 -26.34 -0.42 4.04
CA LYS A 316 -27.55 -0.55 3.22
C LYS A 316 -27.54 0.32 1.97
N SER A 317 -26.58 1.23 1.84
CA SER A 317 -26.39 2.03 0.63
C SER A 317 -25.63 1.24 -0.42
N PRO A 318 -26.06 1.22 -1.69
CA PRO A 318 -25.29 0.62 -2.78
C PRO A 318 -24.04 1.43 -3.16
N HIS A 319 -23.78 2.55 -2.49
CA HIS A 319 -22.67 3.43 -2.83
C HIS A 319 -21.32 2.81 -2.42
N VAL A 320 -20.62 2.25 -3.41
CA VAL A 320 -19.23 1.82 -3.30
C VAL A 320 -18.35 2.94 -3.84
N ASN A 321 -17.28 3.28 -3.11
CA ASN A 321 -16.30 4.25 -3.59
C ASN A 321 -15.71 3.75 -4.94
N PRO A 322 -15.49 4.64 -5.92
CA PRO A 322 -14.89 4.22 -7.18
C PRO A 322 -13.50 3.61 -6.95
N PRO A 323 -13.08 2.62 -7.76
CA PRO A 323 -11.71 2.10 -7.73
C PRO A 323 -10.70 3.23 -7.85
N GLY A 324 -9.66 3.21 -7.00
CA GLY A 324 -8.64 4.25 -6.96
C GLY A 324 -9.04 5.54 -6.24
N ALA A 325 -10.17 5.61 -5.53
CA ALA A 325 -10.60 6.84 -4.83
C ALA A 325 -9.60 7.37 -3.79
N TRP A 326 -8.65 6.55 -3.35
CA TRP A 326 -7.65 6.89 -2.33
C TRP A 326 -6.30 7.33 -2.88
N ILE A 327 -6.13 7.34 -4.21
CA ILE A 327 -4.91 7.77 -4.88
C ILE A 327 -5.12 9.09 -5.63
N ARG A 328 -4.05 9.85 -5.77
CA ARG A 328 -3.95 10.95 -6.73
C ARG A 328 -3.44 10.38 -8.05
N ALA A 329 -4.20 10.62 -9.12
CA ALA A 329 -3.79 10.26 -10.47
C ALA A 329 -2.43 10.89 -10.81
N PRO A 330 -1.61 10.24 -11.65
CA PRO A 330 -0.35 10.80 -12.11
C PRO A 330 -0.61 12.15 -12.81
N PRO A 331 0.31 13.13 -12.71
CA PRO A 331 0.21 14.36 -13.50
C PRO A 331 0.11 14.01 -14.98
N GLU A 332 -0.76 14.71 -15.74
CA GLU A 332 -0.76 14.60 -17.20
C GLU A 332 0.62 15.01 -17.71
N VAL A 333 1.28 14.12 -18.47
CA VAL A 333 2.52 14.47 -19.16
C VAL A 333 2.15 15.46 -20.25
N PRO A 334 2.71 16.68 -20.29
CA PRO A 334 2.45 17.62 -21.38
C PRO A 334 2.82 16.96 -22.70
N ALA A 335 1.94 17.07 -23.70
CA ALA A 335 2.24 16.56 -25.04
C ALA A 335 3.55 17.20 -25.54
N PRO A 336 4.45 16.43 -26.20
CA PRO A 336 5.65 17.01 -26.77
C PRO A 336 5.24 18.09 -27.79
N GLU A 337 5.77 19.30 -27.64
CA GLU A 337 5.64 20.37 -28.63
C GLU A 337 6.22 19.87 -29.95
N ASN A 338 5.35 19.48 -30.88
CA ASN A 338 5.74 19.19 -32.24
C ASN A 338 6.24 20.49 -32.89
N THR A 339 7.55 20.72 -32.84
CA THR A 339 8.20 21.73 -33.68
C THR A 339 8.21 21.21 -35.12
N ILE A 340 7.14 21.49 -35.86
CA ILE A 340 7.17 21.48 -37.33
C ILE A 340 6.99 22.92 -37.77
N SER A 341 8.11 23.65 -37.83
CA SER A 341 8.24 24.84 -38.64
C SER A 341 8.31 24.42 -40.11
N ASN A 342 7.14 24.22 -40.74
CA ASN A 342 7.06 24.19 -42.18
C ASN A 342 7.26 25.61 -42.70
N SER A 343 8.45 25.87 -43.22
CA SER A 343 8.73 27.00 -44.10
C SER A 343 8.01 26.77 -45.43
N LEU A 344 7.19 27.73 -45.84
CA LEU A 344 6.90 28.04 -47.24
C LEU A 344 6.87 29.55 -47.40
#